data_AF-A0A7C5UTV2-F1
#
_entry.id   AF-A0A7C5UTV2-F1
#
_cell.length_a   1.000
_cell.length_b   1.000
_cell.length_c   1.000
_cell.angle_alpha   90.00
_cell.angle_beta   90.00
_cell.angle_gamma   90.00
#
_symmetry.space_group_name_H-M   'P 1'
#
loop_
_entity.id
_entity.type
_entity.pdbx_description
1 polymer ?
#
loop_
_entity_poly.entity_id
_entity_poly.type
_entity_poly.pdbx_seq_one_letter_code
_entity_poly.pdbx_strand_id
1 'polypeptide(L)' 'MVKEKILRENRHDRFLRLASQRTQAVLDKMRVLGNCSNPYLYEYSEEEVKRIFKAIEEELKALKLKFNRINGKKFSLR' A
#
# COMPACT_ATOMS: atom_id res chain seq x y z
N MET A 1 -20.26 -19.94 6.18
CA MET A 1 -20.40 -19.35 4.82
C MET A 1 -19.12 -18.68 4.30
N VAL A 2 -18.39 -17.83 5.07
CA VAL A 2 -17.12 -17.21 4.59
C VAL A 2 -16.01 -18.24 4.29
N LYS A 3 -15.84 -19.25 5.15
CA LYS A 3 -14.84 -20.33 4.98
C LYS A 3 -15.02 -21.13 3.69
N GLU A 4 -16.26 -21.32 3.25
CA GLU A 4 -16.60 -22.16 2.09
C GLU A 4 -16.30 -21.45 0.76
N LYS A 5 -16.49 -20.12 0.72
CA LYS A 5 -16.15 -19.27 -0.43
C LYS A 5 -14.62 -19.20 -0.67
N ILE A 6 -13.82 -19.30 0.38
CA ILE A 6 -12.34 -19.35 0.28
C ILE A 6 -11.86 -20.67 -0.35
N LEU A 7 -12.58 -21.77 -0.13
CA LEU A 7 -12.19 -23.11 -0.58
C LEU A 7 -12.30 -23.30 -2.11
N ARG A 8 -13.09 -22.45 -2.80
CA ARG A 8 -13.33 -22.49 -4.26
C ARG A 8 -12.96 -21.18 -4.98
N GLU A 9 -12.17 -20.33 -4.32
CA GLU A 9 -11.78 -19.03 -4.84
C GLU A 9 -10.77 -19.16 -6.00
N ASN A 10 -11.07 -18.56 -7.16
CA ASN A 10 -10.11 -18.51 -8.27
C ASN A 10 -8.98 -17.51 -7.98
N ARG A 11 -7.89 -17.56 -8.76
CA ARG A 11 -6.72 -16.69 -8.54
C ARG A 11 -7.05 -15.19 -8.57
N HIS A 12 -8.00 -14.78 -9.41
CA HIS A 12 -8.41 -13.39 -9.56
C HIS A 12 -9.23 -12.91 -8.36
N ASP A 13 -10.22 -13.70 -7.93
CA ASP A 13 -11.04 -13.40 -6.75
C ASP A 13 -10.17 -13.32 -5.48
N ARG A 14 -9.18 -14.22 -5.36
CA ARG A 14 -8.17 -14.18 -4.28
C ARG A 14 -7.37 -12.90 -4.32
N PHE A 15 -6.95 -12.46 -5.50
CA PHE A 15 -6.24 -11.20 -5.65
C PHE A 15 -7.12 -10.03 -5.22
N LEU A 16 -8.36 -9.92 -5.72
CA LEU A 16 -9.26 -8.83 -5.36
C LEU A 16 -9.51 -8.77 -3.86
N ARG A 17 -9.87 -9.88 -3.22
CA ARG A 17 -10.12 -9.93 -1.77
C ARG A 17 -8.91 -9.49 -0.97
N LEU A 18 -7.73 -10.05 -1.26
CA LEU A 18 -6.52 -9.76 -0.50
C LEU A 18 -5.98 -8.36 -0.79
N ALA A 19 -6.03 -7.90 -2.04
CA ALA A 19 -5.60 -6.56 -2.43
C ALA A 19 -6.49 -5.50 -1.78
N SER A 20 -7.82 -5.64 -1.86
CA SER A 20 -8.74 -4.71 -1.20
C SER A 20 -8.53 -4.66 0.30
N GLN A 21 -8.42 -5.81 0.98
CA GLN A 21 -8.18 -5.86 2.42
C GLN A 21 -6.86 -5.18 2.80
N ARG A 22 -5.77 -5.45 2.05
CA ARG A 22 -4.45 -4.88 2.32
C ARG A 22 -4.39 -3.39 2.02
N THR A 23 -5.01 -2.94 0.94
CA THR A 23 -5.11 -1.52 0.61
C THR A 23 -5.85 -0.76 1.70
N GLN A 24 -6.98 -1.29 2.18
CA GLN A 24 -7.72 -0.66 3.28
C GLN A 24 -6.85 -0.55 4.55
N ALA A 25 -6.14 -1.61 4.92
CA ALA A 25 -5.25 -1.58 6.07
C ALA A 25 -4.14 -0.52 5.94
N VAL A 26 -3.57 -0.33 4.74
CA VAL A 26 -2.59 0.74 4.48
C VAL A 26 -3.23 2.12 4.66
N LEU A 27 -4.41 2.35 4.09
CA LEU A 27 -5.12 3.62 4.22
C LEU A 27 -5.47 3.94 5.68
N ASP A 28 -5.90 2.95 6.45
CA ASP A 28 -6.22 3.14 7.87
C ASP A 28 -4.97 3.50 8.68
N LYS A 29 -3.82 2.87 8.38
CA LYS A 29 -2.55 3.23 9.04
C LYS A 29 -2.05 4.61 8.64
N MET A 30 -2.25 5.03 7.39
CA MET A 30 -1.94 6.40 6.97
C MET A 30 -2.81 7.43 7.69
N ARG A 31 -4.11 7.16 7.91
CA ARG A 31 -4.98 8.04 8.72
C ARG A 31 -4.50 8.13 10.17
N VAL A 32 -4.15 7.00 10.78
CA VAL A 32 -3.62 6.96 12.15
C VAL A 32 -2.31 7.76 12.25
N LEU A 33 -1.40 7.62 11.28
CA LEU A 33 -0.17 8.42 11.21
C LEU A 33 -0.48 9.91 11.07
N GLY A 34 -1.52 10.27 10.31
CA GLY A 34 -1.99 11.65 10.18
C GLY A 34 -2.39 12.29 11.51
N ASN A 35 -2.84 11.52 12.50
CA ASN A 35 -3.16 12.06 13.83
C ASN A 35 -1.93 12.66 14.55
N CYS A 36 -0.72 12.24 14.18
CA CYS A 36 0.52 12.81 14.71
C CYS A 36 0.77 14.25 14.22
N SER A 37 0.02 14.74 13.23
CA SER A 37 0.14 16.12 12.75
C SER A 37 -0.49 17.15 13.69
N ASN A 38 -1.01 16.73 14.86
CA ASN A 38 -1.62 17.64 15.81
C ASN A 38 -0.53 18.36 16.65
N PRO A 39 -0.27 19.66 16.41
CA PRO A 39 0.80 20.38 17.10
C PRO A 39 0.50 20.61 18.59
N TYR A 40 -0.76 20.46 19.03
CA TYR A 40 -1.12 20.57 20.44
C TYR A 40 -0.73 19.33 21.26
N LEU A 41 -0.53 18.18 20.61
CA LEU A 41 -0.21 16.91 21.27
C LEU A 41 1.22 16.45 20.99
N TYR A 42 1.82 16.90 19.89
CA TYR A 42 3.11 16.42 19.42
C TYR A 42 3.98 17.57 18.95
N GLU A 43 5.26 17.49 19.28
CA GLU A 43 6.31 18.32 18.72
C GLU A 43 7.10 17.50 17.72
N TYR A 44 7.36 18.08 16.56
CA TYR A 44 8.14 17.47 15.50
C TYR A 44 8.83 18.54 14.66
N SER A 45 10.00 18.23 14.14
CA SER A 45 10.69 19.05 13.17
C SER A 45 10.23 18.74 11.75
N GLU A 46 10.42 19.70 10.84
CA GLU A 46 10.19 19.47 9.40
C GLU A 46 11.05 18.32 8.85
N GLU A 47 12.27 18.15 9.37
CA GLU A 47 13.19 17.11 8.93
C GLU A 47 12.70 15.71 9.32
N GLU A 48 12.14 15.56 10.52
CA GLU A 48 11.53 14.30 10.94
C GLU A 48 10.33 13.96 10.06
N VAL A 49 9.47 14.94 9.76
CA VAL A 49 8.33 14.75 8.85
C VAL A 49 8.80 14.35 7.45
N LYS A 50 9.83 15.01 6.91
CA LYS A 50 10.44 14.64 5.62
C LYS A 50 10.96 13.20 5.60
N ARG A 51 11.63 12.76 6.67
CA ARG A 51 12.14 11.38 6.79
C ARG A 51 11.00 10.35 6.80
N ILE A 52 9.89 10.63 7.48
CA ILE A 52 8.71 9.75 7.49
C ILE A 52 8.15 9.58 6.07
N PHE A 53 7.91 10.68 5.37
CA PHE A 53 7.34 10.61 4.02
C PHE A 53 8.29 9.99 3.01
N LYS A 54 9.60 10.29 3.09
CA LYS A 54 10.62 9.68 2.24
C LYS A 54 10.60 8.14 2.35
N ALA A 55 10.54 7.60 3.57
CA ALA A 55 10.48 6.16 3.79
C ALA A 55 9.22 5.52 3.17
N ILE A 56 8.07 6.19 3.31
CA ILE A 56 6.79 5.73 2.72
C ILE A 56 6.86 5.75 1.18
N GLU A 57 7.42 6.82 0.60
CA GLU A 57 7.56 6.97 -0.84
C GLU A 57 8.50 5.94 -1.45
N GLU A 58 9.62 5.63 -0.78
CA GLU A 58 10.57 4.59 -1.19
C GLU A 58 9.91 3.20 -1.22
N GLU A 59 9.14 2.85 -0.18
CA GLU A 59 8.42 1.58 -0.14
C GLU A 59 7.30 1.54 -1.19
N LEU A 60 6.57 2.64 -1.38
CA LEU A 60 5.55 2.74 -2.43
C LEU A 60 6.16 2.58 -3.83
N LYS A 61 7.34 3.16 -4.08
CA LYS A 61 8.09 2.98 -5.33
C LYS A 61 8.49 1.52 -5.51
N ALA A 62 9.02 0.86 -4.48
CA ALA A 62 9.37 -0.56 -4.52
C ALA A 62 8.14 -1.44 -4.80
N LEU A 63 6.99 -1.14 -4.21
CA LEU A 63 5.73 -1.83 -4.46
C LEU A 63 5.26 -1.68 -5.91
N LYS A 64 5.23 -0.45 -6.44
CA LYS A 64 4.87 -0.17 -7.85
C LYS A 64 5.77 -0.95 -8.81
N LEU A 65 7.08 -1.03 -8.53
CA LEU A 65 8.03 -1.80 -9.33
C LEU A 65 7.70 -3.29 -9.36
N LYS A 66 7.24 -3.89 -8.25
CA LYS A 66 6.83 -5.30 -8.22
C LYS A 66 5.66 -5.59 -9.17
N PHE A 67 4.67 -4.70 -9.24
CA PHE A 67 3.56 -4.82 -10.20
C PHE A 67 3.98 -4.57 -11.65
N ASN A 68 4.91 -3.64 -11.88
CA ASN A 68 5.43 -3.37 -13.22
C ASN A 68 6.33 -4.50 -13.76
N ARG A 69 7.07 -5.21 -12.89
CA ARG A 69 7.88 -6.38 -13.28
C ARG A 69 7.03 -7.59 -13.67
N ILE A 70 5.82 -7.72 -13.14
CA ILE A 70 4.87 -8.78 -13.53
C ILE A 70 4.32 -8.52 -14.95
N ASN A 71 4.10 -7.26 -15.30
CA ASN A 71 3.76 -6.82 -16.65
C ASN A 71 5.03 -6.62 -17.48
N GLY A 72 5.84 -7.67 -17.65
CA GLY A 72 7.03 -7.66 -18.49
C GLY A 72 6.71 -7.17 -19.90
N LYS A 73 6.73 -5.85 -20.10
CA LYS A 73 6.63 -5.23 -21.42
C LYS A 73 7.92 -5.59 -22.13
N LYS A 74 7.86 -6.65 -22.93
CA LYS A 74 8.60 -6.70 -24.18
C LYS A 74 8.32 -5.37 -24.88
N PHE A 75 9.33 -4.53 -24.98
CA PHE A 75 9.27 -3.33 -25.79
C PHE A 75 8.80 -3.73 -27.20
N SER A 76 7.70 -3.13 -27.67
CA SER A 76 7.18 -3.25 -29.04
C SER A 76 7.45 -1.93 -29.75
N LEU A 77 8.11 -1.98 -30.90
CA LEU A 77 8.23 -0.88 -31.88
C LEU A 77 7.13 -0.94 -32.94
N ARG A 78 6.01 -1.61 -32.64
CA ARG A 78 4.77 -1.54 -33.40
C ARG A 78 3.67 -0.98 -32.53
#